data_AF-A0A284RXL7-F1
#
_entry.id   AF-A0A284RXL7-F1
#
_cell.length_a   1.000
_cell.length_b   1.000
_cell.length_c   1.000
_cell.angle_alpha   90.00
_cell.angle_beta   90.00
_cell.angle_gamma   90.00
#
_symmetry.space_group_name_H-M   'P 1'
#
loop_
_entity.id
_entity.type
_entity.pdbx_description
1 polymer ?
#
loop_
_entity_poly.entity_id
_entity_poly.type
_entity_poly.pdbx_seq_one_letter_code
_entity_poly.pdbx_strand_id
1 'polypeptide(L)'
;MVRVESPEERRVAHNASSRRSYAKHRNSINQKRRDNYQKKKGQRPGCRLEPLVRQAARLVEIEVNSGRSHIERCSLFAETMDQIERLSIRFALVTCGSLKAHTNAVYQLYQESITAERPKGYRSVLDNAVLEISSIEHSILQHEHIILNTAGVGKEMRRLRAVLDPVHTLVSWLEEILMEAMISPAGLKGKYLNRELAFQM
;
A
#
# COMPACT_ATOMS: atom_id res chain seq x y z
N MET A 1 -57.16 -22.20 -40.54
CA MET A 1 -55.78 -22.50 -40.06
C MET A 1 -55.12 -21.18 -39.67
N VAL A 2 -54.87 -20.97 -38.38
CA VAL A 2 -54.21 -19.75 -37.86
C VAL A 2 -52.71 -19.99 -37.91
N ARG A 3 -51.99 -19.20 -38.71
CA ARG A 3 -50.53 -19.26 -38.85
C ARG A 3 -49.90 -18.72 -37.57
N VAL A 4 -49.33 -19.59 -36.76
CA VAL A 4 -48.60 -19.21 -35.54
C VAL A 4 -47.23 -18.69 -35.97
N GLU A 5 -47.03 -17.37 -35.87
CA GLU A 5 -45.73 -16.73 -36.14
C GLU A 5 -44.67 -17.23 -35.14
N SER A 6 -43.56 -17.73 -35.68
CA SER A 6 -42.47 -18.29 -34.88
C SER A 6 -41.72 -17.18 -34.12
N PRO A 7 -41.05 -17.50 -32.99
CA PRO A 7 -40.25 -16.54 -32.24
C PRO A 7 -39.15 -15.86 -33.09
N GLU A 8 -38.59 -16.59 -34.05
CA GLU A 8 -37.62 -16.11 -35.02
C GLU A 8 -38.21 -15.01 -35.92
N GLU A 9 -39.44 -15.19 -36.42
CA GLU A 9 -40.13 -14.22 -37.27
C GLU A 9 -40.41 -12.90 -36.52
N ARG A 10 -40.80 -12.99 -35.24
CA ARG A 10 -40.98 -11.81 -34.38
C ARG A 10 -39.68 -11.05 -34.16
N ARG A 11 -38.56 -11.76 -33.98
CA ARG A 11 -37.24 -11.15 -33.80
C ARG A 11 -36.77 -10.44 -35.07
N VAL A 12 -36.99 -11.05 -36.24
CA VAL A 12 -36.67 -10.46 -37.55
C VAL A 12 -37.52 -9.21 -37.81
N ALA A 13 -38.83 -9.27 -37.54
CA ALA A 13 -39.74 -8.13 -37.69
C ALA A 13 -39.35 -6.97 -36.75
N HIS A 14 -39.02 -7.27 -35.49
CA HIS A 14 -38.55 -6.28 -34.52
C HIS A 14 -37.24 -5.62 -34.97
N ASN A 15 -36.27 -6.40 -35.42
CA ASN A 15 -34.99 -5.89 -35.94
C ASN A 15 -35.18 -5.01 -37.19
N ALA A 16 -36.08 -5.40 -38.08
CA ALA A 16 -36.43 -4.61 -39.26
C ALA A 16 -37.12 -3.28 -38.88
N SER A 17 -38.05 -3.30 -37.93
CA SER A 17 -38.70 -2.10 -37.40
C SER A 17 -37.71 -1.15 -36.72
N SER A 18 -36.83 -1.70 -35.88
CA SER A 18 -35.77 -0.94 -35.20
C SER A 18 -34.82 -0.27 -36.21
N ARG A 19 -34.37 -1.00 -37.24
CA ARG A 19 -33.54 -0.45 -38.32
C ARG A 19 -34.24 0.68 -39.08
N ARG A 20 -35.53 0.53 -39.39
CA ARG A 20 -36.33 1.59 -40.05
C ARG A 20 -36.49 2.82 -39.16
N SER A 21 -36.73 2.62 -37.86
CA SER A 21 -36.80 3.72 -36.89
C SER A 21 -35.47 4.46 -36.79
N TYR A 22 -34.35 3.72 -36.70
CA TYR A 22 -33.02 4.32 -36.66
C TYR A 22 -32.71 5.09 -37.95
N ALA A 23 -33.06 4.55 -39.12
CA ALA A 23 -32.87 5.25 -40.40
C ALA A 23 -33.62 6.59 -40.44
N LYS A 24 -34.86 6.66 -39.92
CA LYS A 24 -35.64 7.91 -39.84
C LYS A 24 -35.01 8.94 -38.90
N HIS A 25 -34.46 8.51 -37.76
CA HIS A 25 -33.94 9.41 -36.74
C HIS A 25 -32.42 9.64 -36.79
N ARG A 26 -31.72 8.97 -37.71
CA ARG A 26 -30.25 9.00 -37.83
C ARG A 26 -29.72 10.42 -37.93
N ASN A 27 -30.37 11.27 -38.73
CA ASN A 27 -29.95 12.64 -38.92
C ASN A 27 -30.17 13.49 -37.66
N SER A 28 -31.29 13.32 -36.95
CA SER A 28 -31.54 13.99 -35.67
C SER A 28 -30.54 13.55 -34.59
N ILE A 29 -30.22 12.25 -34.52
CA ILE A 29 -29.22 11.69 -33.60
C ILE A 29 -27.82 12.26 -33.91
N ASN A 30 -27.44 12.28 -35.19
CA ASN A 30 -26.14 12.81 -35.62
C ASN A 30 -26.05 14.32 -35.42
N GLN A 31 -27.15 15.05 -35.62
CA GLN A 31 -27.20 16.50 -35.37
C GLN A 31 -27.04 16.80 -33.88
N LYS A 32 -27.79 16.12 -32.99
CA LYS A 32 -27.60 16.23 -31.53
C LYS A 32 -26.16 15.91 -31.10
N ARG A 33 -25.51 14.93 -31.74
CA ARG A 33 -24.10 14.61 -31.48
C ARG A 33 -23.19 15.77 -31.90
N ARG A 34 -23.37 16.32 -33.09
CA ARG A 34 -22.59 17.46 -33.60
C ARG A 34 -22.77 18.70 -32.71
N ASP A 35 -24.00 18.99 -32.30
CA ASP A 35 -24.31 20.13 -31.43
C ASP A 35 -23.64 19.96 -30.05
N ASN A 36 -23.64 18.76 -29.49
CA ASN A 36 -22.92 18.46 -28.26
C ASN A 36 -21.40 18.57 -28.41
N TYR A 37 -20.84 18.14 -29.55
CA TYR A 37 -19.41 18.32 -29.83
C TYR A 37 -19.05 19.80 -29.96
N GLN A 38 -19.88 20.61 -30.61
CA GLN A 38 -19.65 22.06 -30.75
C GLN A 38 -19.77 22.77 -29.39
N LYS A 39 -20.77 22.43 -28.57
CA LYS A 39 -20.90 22.95 -27.20
C LYS A 39 -19.67 22.62 -26.34
N LYS A 40 -19.12 21.41 -26.46
CA LYS A 40 -17.89 21.00 -25.75
C LYS A 40 -16.61 21.63 -26.31
N LYS A 41 -16.59 22.00 -27.60
CA LYS A 41 -15.43 22.65 -28.24
C LYS A 41 -15.35 24.15 -27.92
N GLY A 42 -16.49 24.80 -27.62
CA GLY A 42 -16.56 26.22 -27.23
C GLY A 42 -16.18 26.52 -25.77
N GLN A 43 -16.14 25.52 -24.88
CA GLN A 43 -15.73 25.68 -23.47
C GLN A 43 -14.24 25.40 -23.27
N ARG A 44 -13.37 26.20 -23.90
CA ARG A 44 -11.94 26.23 -23.55
C ARG A 44 -11.58 27.57 -22.89
N PRO A 45 -11.44 27.63 -21.56
CA PRO A 45 -10.33 28.34 -20.96
C PRO A 45 -9.10 27.42 -21.02
N GLY A 46 -7.99 27.93 -21.53
CA GLY A 46 -6.74 27.18 -21.62
C GLY A 46 -6.25 26.76 -20.23
N CYS A 47 -5.96 25.47 -20.08
CA CYS A 47 -4.91 24.97 -19.20
C CYS A 47 -4.61 23.50 -19.60
N ARG A 48 -3.43 23.27 -20.17
CA ARG A 48 -2.89 21.94 -20.44
C ARG A 48 -2.54 21.27 -19.11
N LEU A 49 -3.43 20.50 -18.48
CA LEU A 49 -3.08 19.54 -17.42
C LEU A 49 -4.18 18.47 -17.15
N GLU A 50 -5.11 18.23 -18.08
CA GLU A 50 -6.29 17.36 -17.84
C GLU A 50 -6.21 15.84 -18.12
N PRO A 51 -5.13 15.20 -18.64
CA PRO A 51 -5.17 13.74 -18.81
C PRO A 51 -5.20 12.98 -17.48
N LEU A 52 -4.48 13.47 -16.46
CA LEU A 52 -4.35 12.80 -15.15
C LEU A 52 -5.63 12.94 -14.31
N VAL A 53 -6.31 14.10 -14.36
CA VAL A 53 -7.54 14.33 -13.60
C VAL A 53 -8.72 13.51 -14.16
N ARG A 54 -8.79 13.29 -15.48
CA ARG A 54 -9.81 12.41 -16.08
C ARG A 54 -9.56 10.92 -15.85
N GLN A 55 -8.29 10.52 -15.71
CA GLN A 55 -7.96 9.14 -15.35
C GLN A 55 -8.28 8.89 -13.86
N ALA A 56 -8.05 9.88 -12.98
CA ALA A 56 -8.51 9.85 -11.61
C ALA A 56 -10.05 9.83 -11.51
N ALA A 57 -10.76 10.65 -12.30
CA ALA A 57 -12.23 10.66 -12.31
C ALA A 57 -12.84 9.34 -12.84
N ARG A 58 -12.19 8.67 -13.81
CA ARG A 58 -12.60 7.34 -14.27
C ARG A 58 -12.29 6.23 -13.27
N LEU A 59 -11.21 6.35 -12.49
CA LEU A 59 -10.96 5.43 -11.38
C LEU A 59 -12.00 5.61 -10.26
N VAL A 60 -12.42 6.85 -9.98
CA VAL A 60 -13.51 7.14 -9.06
C VAL A 60 -14.83 6.53 -9.54
N GLU A 61 -15.18 6.65 -10.83
CA GLU A 61 -16.43 6.07 -11.36
C GLU A 61 -16.43 4.54 -11.40
N ILE A 62 -15.28 3.88 -11.57
CA ILE A 62 -15.18 2.41 -11.47
C ILE A 62 -15.31 1.96 -10.00
N GLU A 63 -14.88 2.80 -9.04
CA GLU A 63 -15.04 2.54 -7.61
C GLU A 63 -16.46 2.80 -7.07
N VAL A 64 -17.35 3.50 -7.79
CA VAL A 64 -18.75 3.69 -7.37
C VAL A 64 -19.52 2.35 -7.33
N ASN A 65 -19.02 1.30 -8.00
CA ASN A 65 -19.59 -0.05 -7.93
C ASN A 65 -19.12 -0.89 -6.73
N SER A 66 -18.24 -0.36 -5.86
CA SER A 66 -17.77 -1.10 -4.66
C SER A 66 -18.63 -0.87 -3.41
N GLY A 67 -19.70 -0.08 -3.51
CA GLY A 67 -20.74 0.01 -2.47
C GLY A 67 -20.31 0.65 -1.14
N ARG A 68 -19.05 1.08 -0.97
CA ARG A 68 -18.60 1.77 0.24
C ARG A 68 -18.90 3.26 0.17
N SER A 69 -19.61 3.76 1.17
CA SER A 69 -19.93 5.19 1.27
C SER A 69 -18.65 6.02 1.50
N HIS A 70 -18.64 7.29 1.06
CA HIS A 70 -17.53 8.21 1.34
C HIS A 70 -17.25 8.34 2.86
N ILE A 71 -18.30 8.21 3.68
CA ILE A 71 -18.21 8.26 5.14
C ILE A 71 -17.40 7.07 5.68
N GLU A 72 -17.63 5.86 5.17
CA GLU A 72 -16.85 4.66 5.54
C GLU A 72 -15.39 4.78 5.15
N ARG A 73 -15.08 5.37 3.99
CA ARG A 73 -13.68 5.60 3.57
C ARG A 73 -12.95 6.57 4.48
N CYS A 74 -13.61 7.64 4.90
CA CYS A 74 -13.04 8.59 5.87
C CYS A 74 -12.81 7.94 7.24
N SER A 75 -13.72 7.06 7.71
CA SER A 75 -13.56 6.32 8.97
C SER A 75 -12.36 5.37 8.91
N LEU A 76 -12.29 4.51 7.90
CA LEU A 76 -11.21 3.53 7.74
C LEU A 76 -9.84 4.21 7.64
N PHE A 77 -9.78 5.33 6.92
CA PHE A 77 -8.54 6.09 6.79
C PHE A 77 -8.08 6.68 8.13
N ALA A 78 -9.01 7.28 8.90
CA ALA A 78 -8.69 7.81 10.22
C ALA A 78 -8.23 6.70 11.19
N GLU A 79 -8.93 5.56 11.21
CA GLU A 79 -8.55 4.37 11.98
C GLU A 79 -7.17 3.86 11.60
N THR A 80 -6.85 3.83 10.31
CA THR A 80 -5.53 3.42 9.81
C THR A 80 -4.41 4.33 10.32
N MET A 81 -4.63 5.65 10.31
CA MET A 81 -3.65 6.60 10.83
C MET A 81 -3.47 6.47 12.35
N ASP A 82 -4.55 6.22 13.10
CA ASP A 82 -4.48 5.95 14.54
C ASP A 82 -3.70 4.66 14.85
N GLN A 83 -3.86 3.60 14.05
CA GLN A 83 -3.06 2.37 14.19
C GLN A 83 -1.58 2.61 13.93
N ILE A 84 -1.23 3.40 12.90
CA ILE A 84 0.17 3.76 12.62
C ILE A 84 0.79 4.53 13.79
N GLU A 85 0.05 5.45 14.40
CA GLU A 85 0.51 6.18 15.58
C GLU A 85 0.73 5.25 16.79
N ARG A 86 -0.20 4.32 17.04
CA ARG A 86 -0.03 3.29 18.09
C ARG A 86 1.19 2.41 17.84
N LEU A 87 1.41 2.00 16.58
CA LEU A 87 2.59 1.21 16.20
C LEU A 87 3.88 2.01 16.40
N SER A 88 3.88 3.31 16.08
CA SER A 88 4.99 4.21 16.35
C SER A 88 5.30 4.31 17.84
N ILE A 89 4.28 4.43 18.69
CA ILE A 89 4.44 4.46 20.15
C ILE A 89 4.99 3.13 20.65
N ARG A 90 4.44 2.00 20.20
CA ARG A 90 4.92 0.66 20.56
C ARG A 90 6.39 0.49 20.17
N PHE A 91 6.77 0.91 18.97
CA PHE A 91 8.16 0.87 18.51
C PHE A 91 9.08 1.73 19.38
N ALA A 92 8.65 2.94 19.74
CA ALA A 92 9.40 3.81 20.64
C ALA A 92 9.58 3.20 22.04
N LEU A 93 8.57 2.49 22.56
CA LEU A 93 8.66 1.78 23.83
C LEU A 93 9.67 0.62 23.78
N VAL A 94 9.58 -0.23 22.76
CA VAL A 94 10.51 -1.37 22.58
C VAL A 94 11.96 -0.89 22.45
N THR A 95 12.17 0.22 21.73
CA THR A 95 13.51 0.77 21.50
C THR A 95 13.99 1.75 22.57
N CYS A 96 13.14 2.06 23.56
CA CYS A 96 13.32 3.18 24.49
C CYS A 96 13.71 4.49 23.77
N GLY A 97 13.21 4.70 22.55
CA GLY A 97 13.50 5.87 21.71
C GLY A 97 14.88 5.89 21.03
N SER A 98 15.70 4.83 21.14
CA SER A 98 17.02 4.78 20.51
C SER A 98 17.32 3.43 19.86
N LEU A 99 17.33 3.42 18.53
CA LEU A 99 17.65 2.23 17.73
C LEU A 99 19.03 1.68 18.07
N LYS A 100 20.03 2.58 18.19
CA LYS A 100 21.42 2.22 18.49
C LYS A 100 21.56 1.64 19.88
N ALA A 101 20.88 2.21 20.87
CA ALA A 101 20.92 1.70 22.25
C ALA A 101 20.23 0.33 22.33
N HIS A 102 19.07 0.16 21.70
CA HIS A 102 18.36 -1.11 21.65
C HIS A 102 19.19 -2.20 20.96
N THR A 103 19.74 -1.92 19.77
CA THR A 103 20.60 -2.85 19.01
C THR A 103 21.82 -3.26 19.83
N ASN A 104 22.46 -2.30 20.50
CA ASN A 104 23.58 -2.59 21.38
C ASN A 104 23.16 -3.47 22.57
N ALA A 105 22.02 -3.18 23.21
CA ALA A 105 21.51 -3.99 24.32
C ALA A 105 21.26 -5.44 23.88
N VAL A 106 20.63 -5.66 22.72
CA VAL A 106 20.43 -7.00 22.14
C VAL A 106 21.77 -7.71 21.90
N TYR A 107 22.76 -7.01 21.34
CA TYR A 107 24.10 -7.57 21.17
C TYR A 107 24.75 -7.95 22.50
N GLN A 108 24.68 -7.10 23.53
CA GLN A 108 25.25 -7.41 24.85
C GLN A 108 24.57 -8.63 25.48
N LEU A 109 23.24 -8.71 25.43
CA LEU A 109 22.47 -9.87 25.91
C LEU A 109 22.88 -11.15 25.20
N TYR A 110 23.12 -11.09 23.88
CA TYR A 110 23.66 -12.22 23.13
C TYR A 110 25.09 -12.56 23.57
N GLN A 111 25.98 -11.58 23.78
CA GLN A 111 27.35 -11.87 24.26
C GLN A 111 27.36 -12.50 25.66
N GLU A 112 26.51 -12.03 26.57
CA GLU A 112 26.35 -12.60 27.92
C GLU A 112 25.86 -14.05 27.88
N SER A 113 25.13 -14.43 26.84
CA SER A 113 24.69 -15.81 26.64
C SER A 113 25.80 -16.79 26.26
N ILE A 114 26.96 -16.28 25.81
CA ILE A 114 28.08 -17.12 25.38
C ILE A 114 28.83 -17.60 26.62
N THR A 115 28.81 -18.91 26.84
CA THR A 115 29.50 -19.56 27.97
C THR A 115 30.42 -20.67 27.48
N ALA A 116 31.26 -21.21 28.37
CA ALA A 116 32.11 -22.36 28.05
C ALA A 116 31.28 -23.58 27.58
N GLU A 117 30.09 -23.76 28.13
CA GLU A 117 29.15 -24.83 27.75
C GLU A 117 28.38 -24.51 26.45
N ARG A 118 28.28 -23.21 26.10
CA ARG A 118 27.54 -22.72 24.92
C ARG A 118 28.36 -21.67 24.17
N PRO A 119 29.37 -22.10 23.41
CA PRO A 119 30.28 -21.18 22.70
C PRO A 119 29.59 -20.38 21.58
N LYS A 120 28.36 -20.75 21.20
CA LYS A 120 27.54 -20.03 20.22
C LYS A 120 26.44 -19.16 20.86
N GLY A 121 26.34 -19.12 22.18
CA GLY A 121 25.30 -18.39 22.89
C GLY A 121 23.88 -18.87 22.60
N TYR A 122 22.90 -18.07 23.03
CA TYR A 122 21.48 -18.27 22.77
C TYR A 122 21.06 -17.50 21.52
N ARG A 123 21.03 -18.19 20.38
CA ARG A 123 20.50 -17.63 19.12
C ARG A 123 19.08 -17.04 19.28
N SER A 124 18.27 -17.63 20.14
CA SER A 124 16.91 -17.16 20.43
C SER A 124 16.84 -15.71 20.90
N VAL A 125 17.91 -15.15 21.50
CA VAL A 125 17.96 -13.72 21.85
C VAL A 125 17.83 -12.85 20.60
N LEU A 126 18.58 -13.21 19.56
CA LEU A 126 18.58 -12.48 18.29
C LEU A 126 17.32 -12.78 17.47
N ASP A 127 16.92 -14.06 17.37
CA ASP A 127 15.71 -14.43 16.64
C ASP A 127 14.45 -13.74 17.22
N ASN A 128 14.32 -13.69 18.55
CA ASN A 128 13.19 -13.03 19.20
C ASN A 128 13.17 -11.52 18.96
N ALA A 129 14.34 -10.86 18.99
CA ALA A 129 14.44 -9.43 18.71
C ALA A 129 14.06 -9.12 17.25
N VAL A 130 14.60 -9.88 16.29
CA VAL A 130 14.23 -9.76 14.87
C VAL A 130 12.73 -9.96 14.69
N LEU A 131 12.16 -11.01 15.30
CA LEU A 131 10.73 -11.32 15.18
C LEU A 131 9.83 -10.23 15.78
N GLU A 132 10.19 -9.66 16.93
CA GLU A 132 9.42 -8.58 17.55
C GLU A 132 9.37 -7.34 16.66
N ILE A 133 10.50 -6.89 16.13
CA ILE A 133 10.57 -5.70 15.28
C ILE A 133 9.92 -5.97 13.92
N SER A 134 10.16 -7.14 13.32
CA SER A 134 9.52 -7.55 12.05
C SER A 134 8.00 -7.62 12.16
N SER A 135 7.46 -7.99 13.32
CA SER A 135 6.01 -7.97 13.56
C SER A 135 5.44 -6.54 13.49
N ILE A 136 6.17 -5.56 14.02
CA ILE A 136 5.80 -4.14 13.92
C ILE A 136 5.89 -3.68 12.47
N GLU A 137 6.99 -3.99 11.78
CA GLU A 137 7.19 -3.64 10.37
C GLU A 137 6.05 -4.17 9.49
N HIS A 138 5.74 -5.46 9.63
CA HIS A 138 4.67 -6.09 8.86
C HIS A 138 3.31 -5.45 9.13
N SER A 139 3.02 -5.08 10.38
CA SER A 139 1.79 -4.38 10.76
C SER A 139 1.69 -3.00 10.10
N ILE A 140 2.80 -2.25 10.03
CA ILE A 140 2.86 -0.96 9.34
C ILE A 140 2.64 -1.14 7.83
N LEU A 141 3.31 -2.12 7.21
CA LEU A 141 3.18 -2.41 5.78
C LEU A 141 1.76 -2.79 5.37
N GLN A 142 1.01 -3.49 6.22
CA GLN A 142 -0.41 -3.79 5.97
C GLN A 142 -1.27 -2.53 5.80
N HIS A 143 -0.91 -1.43 6.46
CA HIS A 143 -1.60 -0.15 6.36
C HIS A 143 -1.19 0.69 5.14
N GLU A 144 -0.05 0.37 4.50
CA GLU A 144 0.44 1.10 3.32
C GLU A 144 -0.57 1.05 2.16
N HIS A 145 -1.10 -0.14 1.86
CA HIS A 145 -2.08 -0.33 0.79
C HIS A 145 -3.37 0.49 1.03
N ILE A 146 -3.81 0.59 2.28
CA ILE A 146 -5.01 1.37 2.63
C ILE A 146 -4.75 2.84 2.34
N ILE A 147 -3.62 3.39 2.79
CA ILE A 147 -3.25 4.80 2.56
C ILE A 147 -3.09 5.09 1.06
N LEU A 148 -2.45 4.19 0.31
CA LEU A 148 -2.28 4.35 -1.13
C LEU A 148 -3.62 4.49 -1.86
N ASN A 149 -4.61 3.68 -1.48
CA ASN A 149 -5.92 3.70 -2.12
C ASN A 149 -6.83 4.83 -1.66
N THR A 150 -6.65 5.35 -0.44
CA THR A 150 -7.51 6.43 0.09
C THR A 150 -6.94 7.83 -0.12
N ALA A 151 -5.63 8.02 0.06
CA ALA A 151 -4.97 9.32 0.08
C ALA A 151 -3.81 9.45 -0.93
N GLY A 152 -3.36 8.33 -1.52
CA GLY A 152 -2.23 8.30 -2.45
C GLY A 152 -0.89 8.58 -1.78
N VAL A 153 0.10 9.04 -2.56
CA VAL A 153 1.50 9.26 -2.12
C VAL A 153 1.69 10.63 -1.43
N GLY A 154 0.70 11.03 -0.63
CA GLY A 154 0.59 12.36 -0.03
C GLY A 154 1.39 12.57 1.26
N LYS A 155 0.89 13.46 2.12
CA LYS A 155 1.47 13.74 3.46
C LYS A 155 1.37 12.50 4.37
N GLU A 156 0.33 11.72 4.18
CA GLU A 156 -0.06 10.53 4.93
C GLU A 156 0.95 9.41 4.68
N MET A 157 1.29 9.18 3.40
CA MET A 157 2.35 8.24 3.03
C MET A 157 3.72 8.67 3.58
N ARG A 158 4.02 9.98 3.60
CA ARG A 158 5.24 10.48 4.25
C ARG A 158 5.25 10.22 5.76
N ARG A 159 4.09 10.31 6.43
CA ARG A 159 3.96 9.96 7.86
C ARG A 159 4.17 8.47 8.10
N LEU A 160 3.59 7.61 7.26
CA LEU A 160 3.85 6.16 7.31
C LEU A 160 5.36 5.88 7.18
N ARG A 161 6.01 6.44 6.15
CA ARG A 161 7.46 6.25 5.93
C ARG A 161 8.31 6.75 7.09
N ALA A 162 7.95 7.88 7.70
CA ALA A 162 8.64 8.40 8.87
C ALA A 162 8.62 7.42 10.07
N VAL A 163 7.63 6.53 10.14
CA VAL A 163 7.57 5.44 11.13
C VAL A 163 8.23 4.17 10.62
N LEU A 164 8.03 3.82 9.34
CA LEU A 164 8.53 2.59 8.73
C LEU A 164 10.06 2.59 8.55
N ASP A 165 10.66 3.69 8.09
CA ASP A 165 12.09 3.73 7.76
C ASP A 165 12.98 3.43 8.99
N PRO A 166 12.71 3.98 10.19
CA PRO A 166 13.42 3.59 11.42
C PRO A 166 13.24 2.11 11.79
N VAL A 167 12.04 1.55 11.59
CA VAL A 167 11.75 0.14 11.87
C VAL A 167 12.55 -0.75 10.94
N HIS A 168 12.53 -0.48 9.64
CA HIS A 168 13.28 -1.22 8.62
C HIS A 168 14.79 -1.17 8.87
N THR A 169 15.30 0.00 9.26
CA THR A 169 16.70 0.19 9.65
C THR A 169 17.07 -0.72 10.82
N LEU A 170 16.22 -0.79 11.85
CA LEU A 170 16.48 -1.63 13.00
C LEU A 170 16.44 -3.12 12.66
N VAL A 171 15.46 -3.57 11.87
CA VAL A 171 15.40 -4.97 11.38
C VAL A 171 16.70 -5.32 10.68
N SER A 172 17.14 -4.48 9.75
CA SER A 172 18.38 -4.70 8.98
C SER A 172 19.61 -4.85 9.88
N TRP A 173 19.74 -4.02 10.92
CA TRP A 173 20.84 -4.11 11.88
C TRP A 173 20.80 -5.39 12.72
N LEU A 174 19.61 -5.80 13.16
CA LEU A 174 19.44 -7.03 13.94
C LEU A 174 19.69 -8.28 13.08
N GLU A 175 19.27 -8.27 11.81
CA GLU A 175 19.56 -9.32 10.84
C GLU A 175 21.05 -9.44 10.55
N GLU A 176 21.77 -8.31 10.42
CA GLU A 176 23.23 -8.31 10.29
C GLU A 176 23.88 -9.03 11.49
N ILE A 177 23.51 -8.65 12.72
CA ILE A 177 24.03 -9.30 13.94
C ILE A 177 23.71 -10.79 13.95
N LEU A 178 22.49 -11.19 13.59
CA LEU A 178 22.07 -12.59 13.52
C LEU A 178 22.91 -13.37 12.51
N MET A 179 23.09 -12.83 11.29
CA MET A 179 23.90 -13.48 10.25
C MET A 179 25.35 -13.65 10.69
N GLU A 180 25.96 -12.61 11.24
CA GLU A 180 27.34 -12.66 11.73
C GLU A 180 27.50 -13.63 12.90
N ALA A 181 26.54 -13.67 13.84
CA ALA A 181 26.50 -14.63 14.93
C ALA A 181 26.43 -16.08 14.42
N MET A 182 25.64 -16.32 13.37
CA MET A 182 25.51 -17.64 12.76
C MET A 182 26.78 -18.10 12.06
N ILE A 183 27.53 -17.18 11.45
CA ILE A 183 28.83 -17.46 10.81
C ILE A 183 29.90 -17.72 11.87
N SER A 184 30.11 -16.76 12.77
CA SER A 184 31.13 -16.84 13.81
C SER A 184 30.84 -15.85 14.95
N PRO A 185 30.52 -16.32 16.17
CA PRO A 185 30.39 -15.46 17.35
C PRO A 185 31.65 -14.62 17.64
N ALA A 186 32.82 -15.19 17.40
CA ALA A 186 34.10 -14.49 17.53
C ALA A 186 34.29 -13.42 16.45
N GLY A 187 33.86 -13.72 15.20
CA GLY A 187 33.87 -12.77 14.10
C GLY A 187 32.96 -11.57 14.37
N LEU A 188 31.72 -11.82 14.81
CA LEU A 188 30.78 -10.78 15.23
C LEU A 188 31.39 -9.90 16.33
N LYS A 189 32.02 -10.49 17.34
CA LYS A 189 32.70 -9.73 18.41
C LYS A 189 33.82 -8.85 17.85
N GLY A 190 34.61 -9.37 16.91
CA GLY A 190 35.64 -8.61 16.20
C GLY A 190 35.07 -7.39 15.47
N LYS A 191 34.01 -7.59 14.67
CA LYS A 191 33.31 -6.52 13.96
C LYS A 191 32.76 -5.45 14.91
N TYR A 192 32.16 -5.87 16.02
CA TYR A 192 31.63 -4.96 17.03
C TYR A 192 32.73 -4.10 17.66
N LEU A 193 33.89 -4.69 17.98
CA LEU A 193 35.03 -3.97 18.57
C LEU A 193 35.66 -2.99 17.57
N ASN A 194 35.70 -3.36 16.30
CA ASN A 194 36.24 -2.54 15.21
C ASN A 194 35.25 -1.48 14.69
N ARG A 195 34.01 -1.46 15.19
CA ARG A 195 32.92 -0.58 14.70
C ARG A 195 32.55 -0.81 13.24
N GLU A 196 32.61 -2.07 12.80
CA GLU A 196 32.30 -2.48 11.43
C GLU A 196 30.80 -2.80 11.23
N LEU A 197 30.01 -2.88 12.30
CA LEU A 197 28.57 -3.15 12.21
C LEU A 197 27.80 -1.89 11.81
N ALA A 198 26.73 -2.06 11.02
CA ALA A 198 26.00 -0.95 10.42
C ALA A 198 25.43 0.06 11.44
N PHE A 199 25.06 -0.39 12.64
CA PHE A 199 24.55 0.49 13.70
C PHE A 199 25.64 1.33 14.41
N GLN A 200 26.92 1.05 14.14
CA GLN A 200 28.07 1.73 14.76
C GLN A 200 28.73 2.78 13.87
N MET A 201 28.54 2.68 12.55
CA MET A 201 28.88 3.74 11.58
C MET A 201 28.05 5.01 11.82
#